data_AF-A0A9E1LAQ4-F1
#
_entry.id   AF-A0A9E1LAQ4-F1
#
_cell.length_a   1.000
_cell.length_b   1.000
_cell.length_c   1.000
_cell.angle_alpha   90.00
_cell.angle_beta   90.00
_cell.angle_gamma   90.00
#
_symmetry.space_group_name_H-M   'P 1'
#
loop_
_entity.id
_entity.type
_entity.pdbx_description
1 polymer ?
#
loop_
_entity_poly.entity_id
_entity_poly.type
_entity_poly.pdbx_seq_one_letter_code
_entity_poly.pdbx_strand_id
1 'polypeptide(L)'
;MKLKGIALFFMTFASLLSQGGYISIAYEFDLKSKQKGYQVSIGAALPFIGESGNGPFVFPGIVFGQRYSSVNNKSYSYTDYQIVTMTQGIWFGGGYGSGKMDGKKHKRRKHFIGWLPGGYVNESTQTANSDWQKGTFKGYHFGLAFPLIGNHFQP
;
A
#
# COMPACT_ATOMS: atom_id res chain seq x y z
N MET A 1 20.46 20.17 -11.87
CA MET A 1 19.00 20.01 -12.07
C MET A 1 18.30 19.01 -11.13
N LYS A 2 19.00 18.13 -10.39
CA LYS A 2 18.36 17.09 -9.55
C LYS A 2 17.87 17.54 -8.16
N LEU A 3 18.49 18.54 -7.55
CA LEU A 3 18.15 18.99 -6.18
C LEU A 3 16.80 19.72 -6.09
N LYS A 4 16.46 20.54 -7.11
CA LYS A 4 15.21 21.32 -7.15
C LYS A 4 13.96 20.43 -7.24
N GLY A 5 14.05 19.31 -7.96
CA GLY A 5 12.96 18.34 -8.05
C GLY A 5 12.69 17.62 -6.71
N ILE A 6 13.76 17.32 -5.96
CA ILE A 6 13.65 16.68 -4.64
C ILE A 6 13.04 17.65 -3.62
N ALA A 7 13.52 18.90 -3.56
CA ALA A 7 12.97 19.91 -2.65
C ALA A 7 11.50 20.25 -2.97
N LEU A 8 11.14 20.33 -4.26
CA LEU A 8 9.76 20.55 -4.69
C LEU A 8 8.85 19.36 -4.33
N PHE A 9 9.35 18.13 -4.45
CA PHE A 9 8.67 16.92 -4.01
C PHE A 9 8.46 16.91 -2.49
N PHE A 10 9.47 17.27 -1.70
CA PHE A 10 9.34 17.37 -0.24
C PHE A 10 8.36 18.47 0.19
N MET A 11 8.37 19.64 -0.46
CA MET A 11 7.44 20.73 -0.14
C MET A 11 6.00 20.38 -0.51
N THR A 12 5.76 19.77 -1.68
CA THR A 12 4.41 19.30 -2.05
C THR A 12 3.94 18.16 -1.16
N PHE A 13 4.81 17.19 -0.85
CA PHE A 13 4.49 16.09 0.07
C PHE A 13 4.23 16.57 1.51
N ALA A 14 5.01 17.52 2.02
CA ALA A 14 4.78 18.12 3.33
C ALA A 14 3.45 18.91 3.39
N SER A 15 3.09 19.63 2.32
CA SER A 15 1.80 20.33 2.24
C SER A 15 0.61 19.36 2.21
N LEU A 16 0.75 18.21 1.54
CA LEU A 16 -0.26 17.14 1.56
C LEU A 16 -0.41 16.50 2.95
N LEU A 17 0.70 16.33 3.68
CA LEU A 17 0.65 15.81 5.05
C LEU A 17 -0.06 16.75 6.02
N SER A 18 -0.05 18.07 5.78
CA SER A 18 -0.79 19.04 6.61
C SER A 18 -2.31 18.85 6.55
N GLN A 19 -2.80 18.19 5.49
CA GLN A 19 -4.20 17.82 5.32
C GLN A 19 -4.50 16.46 5.96
N GLY A 20 -3.53 15.87 6.64
CA GLY A 20 -3.66 14.57 7.26
C GLY A 20 -3.26 13.45 6.32
N GLY A 21 -3.28 12.26 6.88
CA GLY A 21 -2.81 11.07 6.22
C GLY A 21 -2.86 9.91 7.19
N TYR A 22 -2.21 8.82 6.82
CA TYR A 22 -2.09 7.68 7.71
C TYR A 22 -0.71 7.05 7.60
N ILE A 23 -0.31 6.41 8.70
CA ILE A 23 0.68 5.35 8.70
C ILE A 23 0.00 4.07 9.16
N SER A 24 0.16 2.98 8.44
CA SER A 24 -0.41 1.69 8.81
C SER A 24 0.63 0.60 8.87
N ILE A 25 0.39 -0.35 9.76
CA ILE A 25 1.16 -1.58 9.87
C ILE A 25 0.16 -2.72 9.71
N ALA A 26 0.49 -3.67 8.85
CA ALA A 26 -0.35 -4.83 8.60
C ALA A 26 0.45 -6.11 8.52
N TYR A 27 -0.20 -7.19 8.91
CA TYR A 27 0.19 -8.55 8.65
C TYR A 27 -0.64 -9.11 7.49
N GLU A 28 0.03 -9.80 6.57
CA GLU A 28 -0.60 -10.41 5.41
C GLU A 28 -0.29 -11.89 5.36
N PHE A 29 -1.28 -12.71 5.01
CA PHE A 29 -1.07 -14.15 4.82
C PHE A 29 -1.92 -14.74 3.69
N ASP A 30 -1.31 -15.57 2.86
CA ASP A 30 -1.94 -16.34 1.79
C ASP A 30 -1.85 -17.83 2.15
N LEU A 31 -3.02 -18.47 2.28
CA LEU A 31 -3.15 -19.89 2.63
C LEU A 31 -2.63 -20.82 1.53
N LYS A 32 -2.78 -20.44 0.25
CA LYS A 32 -2.38 -21.26 -0.89
C LYS A 32 -0.89 -21.22 -1.13
N SER A 33 -0.30 -20.03 -1.21
CA SER A 33 1.16 -19.91 -1.41
C SER A 33 1.98 -20.04 -0.12
N LYS A 34 1.30 -20.18 1.04
CA LYS A 34 1.86 -20.09 2.40
C LYS A 34 2.84 -18.93 2.54
N GLN A 35 2.49 -17.81 1.92
CA GLN A 35 3.26 -16.57 2.06
C GLN A 35 2.70 -15.82 3.25
N LYS A 36 3.58 -15.33 4.12
CA LYS A 36 3.19 -14.50 5.25
C LYS A 36 4.21 -13.41 5.52
N GLY A 37 3.78 -12.29 6.07
CA GLY A 37 4.70 -11.22 6.46
C GLY A 37 4.01 -9.92 6.77
N TYR A 38 4.79 -8.85 6.78
CA TYR A 38 4.34 -7.54 7.25
C TYR A 38 4.49 -6.51 6.13
N GLN A 39 3.65 -5.48 6.19
CA GLN A 39 3.84 -4.26 5.42
C GLN A 39 3.58 -3.03 6.28
N VAL A 40 4.29 -1.96 5.92
CA VAL A 40 4.05 -0.60 6.39
C VAL A 40 3.56 0.22 5.21
N SER A 41 2.49 0.98 5.38
CA SER A 41 1.98 1.89 4.36
C SER A 41 1.87 3.30 4.91
N ILE A 42 2.20 4.27 4.07
CA ILE A 42 2.06 5.68 4.36
C ILE A 42 1.25 6.30 3.24
N GLY A 43 0.20 7.04 3.56
CA GLY A 43 -0.62 7.77 2.59
C GLY A 43 -0.91 9.19 3.07
N ALA A 44 -0.95 10.15 2.15
CA ALA A 44 -1.33 11.53 2.44
C ALA A 44 -2.71 11.82 1.83
N ALA A 45 -3.56 12.53 2.55
CA ALA A 45 -4.90 12.87 2.06
C ALA A 45 -4.83 13.82 0.86
N LEU A 46 -5.72 13.64 -0.12
CA LEU A 46 -5.91 14.62 -1.17
C LEU A 46 -6.86 15.74 -0.71
N PRO A 47 -6.52 17.03 -0.96
CA PRO A 47 -7.28 18.19 -0.45
C PRO A 47 -8.72 18.28 -0.90
N PHE A 48 -8.98 17.77 -2.09
CA PHE A 48 -10.18 18.10 -2.87
C PHE A 48 -11.15 16.93 -2.94
N ILE A 49 -10.90 15.84 -2.19
CA ILE A 49 -11.70 14.62 -2.24
C ILE A 49 -12.10 14.22 -0.83
N GLY A 50 -13.40 14.39 -0.53
CA GLY A 50 -14.02 14.10 0.76
C GLY A 50 -14.10 15.33 1.66
N GLU A 51 -15.28 15.63 2.20
CA GLU A 51 -15.44 16.61 3.28
C GLU A 51 -14.88 16.04 4.58
N SER A 52 -14.35 16.92 5.44
CA SER A 52 -13.93 16.56 6.80
C SER A 52 -15.06 15.82 7.52
N GLY A 53 -14.74 14.69 8.15
CA GLY A 53 -15.72 13.87 8.88
C GLY A 53 -16.60 12.93 8.04
N ASN A 54 -16.86 13.20 6.75
CA ASN A 54 -17.87 12.46 5.97
C ASN A 54 -17.37 11.64 4.78
N GLY A 55 -16.16 11.89 4.25
CA GLY A 55 -15.57 11.09 3.16
C GLY A 55 -16.37 11.07 1.84
N PRO A 56 -15.91 10.38 0.78
CA PRO A 56 -14.77 9.47 0.72
C PRO A 56 -13.43 10.20 0.65
N PHE A 57 -12.43 9.71 1.38
CA PHE A 57 -11.06 10.22 1.34
C PHE A 57 -10.21 9.39 0.38
N VAL A 58 -9.28 10.04 -0.32
CA VAL A 58 -8.33 9.39 -1.21
C VAL A 58 -6.90 9.68 -0.76
N PHE A 59 -6.10 8.61 -0.64
CA PHE A 59 -4.74 8.65 -0.13
C PHE A 59 -3.77 8.04 -1.14
N PRO A 60 -3.12 8.84 -2.01
CA PRO A 60 -1.89 8.42 -2.65
C PRO A 60 -0.82 8.13 -1.58
N GLY A 61 -0.05 7.08 -1.80
CA GLY A 61 0.88 6.61 -0.80
C GLY A 61 1.93 5.64 -1.31
N ILE A 62 2.75 5.20 -0.37
CA ILE A 62 3.80 4.21 -0.58
C ILE A 62 3.62 3.05 0.40
N VAL A 63 4.00 1.86 -0.02
CA VAL A 63 4.04 0.66 0.81
C VAL A 63 5.39 0.03 0.75
N PHE A 64 5.90 -0.37 1.90
CA PHE A 64 7.05 -1.23 2.04
C PHE A 64 6.60 -2.52 2.69
N GLY A 65 6.98 -3.66 2.15
CA GLY A 65 6.62 -4.92 2.78
C GLY A 65 7.62 -6.02 2.56
N GLN A 66 7.53 -7.00 3.44
CA GLN A 66 8.38 -8.17 3.45
C GLN A 66 7.53 -9.39 3.78
N ARG A 67 7.60 -10.38 2.91
CA ARG A 67 6.95 -11.68 3.07
C ARG A 67 7.96 -12.80 2.99
N TYR A 68 7.57 -13.94 3.52
CA TYR A 68 8.31 -15.19 3.44
C TYR A 68 7.35 -16.30 3.00
N SER A 69 7.75 -17.07 1.99
CA SER A 69 7.06 -18.29 1.56
C SER A 69 7.72 -19.49 2.20
N SER A 70 6.97 -20.20 3.04
CA SER A 70 7.45 -21.46 3.64
C SER A 70 7.50 -22.61 2.63
N VAL A 71 6.74 -22.55 1.53
CA VAL A 71 6.77 -23.60 0.48
C VAL A 71 8.06 -23.54 -0.33
N ASN A 72 8.46 -22.33 -0.72
CA ASN A 72 9.60 -22.13 -1.61
C ASN A 72 10.89 -21.76 -0.85
N ASN A 73 10.82 -21.65 0.48
CA ASN A 73 11.88 -21.14 1.35
C ASN A 73 12.49 -19.82 0.84
N LYS A 74 11.64 -18.87 0.45
CA LYS A 74 12.05 -17.61 -0.20
C LYS A 74 11.46 -16.41 0.50
N SER A 75 12.30 -15.40 0.71
CA SER A 75 11.85 -14.06 1.13
C SER A 75 11.54 -13.20 -0.09
N TYR A 76 10.53 -12.36 0.06
CA TYR A 76 10.05 -11.41 -0.93
C TYR A 76 9.92 -10.04 -0.28
N SER A 77 10.74 -9.09 -0.68
CA SER A 77 10.61 -7.68 -0.27
C SER A 77 10.05 -6.85 -1.40
N TYR A 78 9.26 -5.83 -1.10
CA TYR A 78 8.61 -5.03 -2.12
C TYR A 78 8.41 -3.57 -1.72
N THR A 79 8.21 -2.75 -2.75
CA THR A 79 7.77 -1.36 -2.64
C THR A 79 6.71 -1.07 -3.69
N ASP A 80 5.58 -0.52 -3.27
CA ASP A 80 4.53 -0.04 -4.18
C ASP A 80 4.25 1.44 -3.99
N TYR A 81 3.89 2.09 -5.08
CA TYR A 81 3.04 3.27 -5.04
C TYR A 81 1.59 2.81 -5.06
N GLN A 82 0.76 3.36 -4.18
CA GLN A 82 -0.64 2.96 -4.09
C GLN A 82 -1.57 4.16 -3.97
N ILE A 83 -2.84 3.91 -4.28
CA ILE A 83 -3.95 4.81 -4.00
C ILE A 83 -4.96 4.03 -3.17
N VAL A 84 -5.33 4.57 -2.01
CA VAL A 84 -6.38 4.03 -1.13
C VAL A 84 -7.55 4.98 -1.14
N THR A 85 -8.75 4.46 -1.29
CA THR A 85 -10.00 5.19 -1.02
C THR A 85 -10.61 4.65 0.27
N MET A 86 -11.06 5.54 1.15
CA MET A 86 -11.67 5.18 2.42
C MET A 86 -13.03 5.87 2.58
N THR A 87 -14.04 5.11 2.98
CA THR A 87 -15.37 5.62 3.31
C THR A 87 -16.04 4.72 4.34
N GLN A 88 -16.57 5.30 5.42
CA GLN A 88 -17.36 4.57 6.44
C GLN A 88 -16.70 3.26 6.93
N GLY A 89 -15.38 3.29 7.16
CA GLY A 89 -14.60 2.13 7.61
C GLY A 89 -14.25 1.11 6.51
N ILE A 90 -14.85 1.21 5.32
CA ILE A 90 -14.44 0.46 4.13
C ILE A 90 -13.22 1.14 3.51
N TRP A 91 -12.26 0.34 3.11
CA TRP A 91 -11.10 0.80 2.34
C TRP A 91 -10.89 -0.09 1.13
N PHE A 92 -10.52 0.51 0.01
CA PHE A 92 -10.17 -0.22 -1.21
C PHE A 92 -9.17 0.55 -2.05
N GLY A 93 -8.50 -0.13 -2.97
CA GLY A 93 -7.50 0.54 -3.78
C GLY A 93 -6.66 -0.39 -4.63
N GLY A 94 -5.62 0.22 -5.19
CA GLY A 94 -4.67 -0.46 -6.04
C GLY A 94 -3.26 0.06 -5.84
N GLY A 95 -2.28 -0.77 -6.18
CA GLY A 95 -0.88 -0.39 -6.13
C GLY A 95 -0.09 -0.97 -7.28
N TYR A 96 0.97 -0.27 -7.67
CA TYR A 96 1.93 -0.70 -8.66
C TYR A 96 3.34 -0.45 -8.14
N GLY A 97 4.23 -1.40 -8.36
CA GLY A 97 5.53 -1.38 -7.74
C GLY A 97 6.51 -2.41 -8.26
N SER A 98 7.49 -2.69 -7.43
CA SER A 98 8.44 -3.75 -7.68
C SER A 98 8.78 -4.50 -6.40
N GLY A 99 9.04 -5.79 -6.55
CA GLY A 99 9.56 -6.64 -5.50
C GLY A 99 10.84 -7.36 -5.92
N LYS A 100 11.56 -7.87 -4.94
CA LYS A 100 12.73 -8.71 -5.14
C LYS A 100 12.46 -10.07 -4.50
N MET A 101 12.52 -11.12 -5.31
CA MET A 101 12.45 -12.50 -4.86
C MET A 101 13.70 -13.20 -5.40
N ASP A 102 14.49 -13.81 -4.53
CA ASP A 102 15.61 -14.67 -4.97
C ASP A 102 16.60 -13.95 -5.92
N GLY A 103 17.00 -12.72 -5.56
CA GLY A 103 17.89 -11.90 -6.40
C GLY A 103 17.22 -11.25 -7.61
N LYS A 104 16.08 -11.77 -8.08
CA LYS A 104 15.37 -11.31 -9.27
C LYS A 104 14.38 -10.20 -8.95
N LYS A 105 14.32 -9.20 -9.82
CA LYS A 105 13.37 -8.09 -9.73
C LYS A 105 12.07 -8.48 -10.44
N HIS A 106 10.96 -8.28 -9.74
CA HIS A 106 9.61 -8.50 -10.24
C HIS A 106 8.87 -7.17 -10.28
N LYS A 107 8.18 -6.87 -11.38
CA LYS A 107 7.13 -5.85 -11.38
C LYS A 107 5.94 -6.42 -10.62
N ARG A 108 5.23 -5.56 -9.91
CA ARG A 108 4.11 -5.92 -9.05
C ARG A 108 2.93 -5.01 -9.32
N ARG A 109 1.73 -5.58 -9.30
CA ARG A 109 0.48 -4.84 -9.16
C ARG A 109 -0.43 -5.54 -8.18
N LYS A 110 -1.18 -4.77 -7.40
CA LYS A 110 -2.15 -5.30 -6.43
C LYS A 110 -3.46 -4.53 -6.50
N HIS A 111 -4.54 -5.20 -6.12
CA HIS A 111 -5.80 -4.59 -5.75
C HIS A 111 -6.20 -5.15 -4.39
N PHE A 112 -6.89 -4.33 -3.60
CA PHE A 112 -7.26 -4.68 -2.25
C PHE A 112 -8.57 -4.03 -1.84
N ILE A 113 -9.24 -4.68 -0.89
CA ILE A 113 -10.49 -4.21 -0.28
C ILE A 113 -10.55 -4.72 1.16
N GLY A 114 -11.15 -3.96 2.05
CA GLY A 114 -11.36 -4.37 3.43
C GLY A 114 -12.31 -3.45 4.18
N TRP A 115 -12.55 -3.81 5.43
CA TRP A 115 -13.38 -3.10 6.38
C TRP A 115 -12.75 -3.18 7.77
N LEU A 116 -12.56 -2.02 8.41
CA LEU A 116 -11.84 -1.89 9.67
C LEU A 116 -10.45 -2.59 9.57
N PRO A 117 -9.93 -3.40 10.52
CA PRO A 117 -8.57 -3.91 10.37
C PRO A 117 -8.45 -5.02 9.32
N GLY A 118 -9.56 -5.60 8.86
CA GLY A 118 -9.57 -6.80 8.02
C GLY A 118 -9.76 -6.48 6.55
N GLY A 119 -9.08 -7.23 5.68
CA GLY A 119 -9.30 -7.13 4.25
C GLY A 119 -8.67 -8.27 3.46
N TYR A 120 -8.64 -8.09 2.16
CA TYR A 120 -8.14 -9.05 1.20
C TYR A 120 -7.32 -8.36 0.11
N VAL A 121 -6.22 -9.01 -0.28
CA VAL A 121 -5.26 -8.49 -1.27
C VAL A 121 -5.06 -9.52 -2.36
N ASN A 122 -5.16 -9.07 -3.60
CA ASN A 122 -4.86 -9.85 -4.79
C ASN A 122 -3.74 -9.20 -5.58
N GLU A 123 -2.65 -9.94 -5.78
CA GLU A 123 -1.42 -9.51 -6.41
C GLU A 123 -1.17 -10.28 -7.70
N SER A 124 -0.54 -9.61 -8.65
CA SER A 124 0.11 -10.23 -9.80
C SER A 124 1.54 -9.73 -9.89
N THR A 125 2.45 -10.59 -10.34
CA THR A 125 3.85 -10.21 -10.59
C THR A 125 4.27 -10.54 -12.02
N GLN A 126 5.33 -9.89 -12.46
CA GLN A 126 5.90 -10.09 -13.79
C GLN A 126 7.43 -9.99 -13.71
N THR A 127 8.14 -10.91 -14.35
CA THR A 127 9.59 -10.78 -14.60
C THR A 127 9.85 -10.14 -15.96
N ALA A 128 11.07 -9.63 -16.20
CA ALA A 128 11.38 -8.88 -17.42
C ALA A 128 10.99 -9.60 -18.74
N ASN A 129 11.00 -10.93 -18.74
CA ASN A 129 10.76 -11.76 -19.93
C ASN A 129 9.54 -12.68 -19.78
N SER A 130 8.59 -12.37 -18.90
CA SER A 130 7.39 -13.19 -18.71
C SER A 130 6.12 -12.38 -18.81
N ASP A 131 5.01 -13.04 -19.11
CA ASP A 131 3.69 -12.46 -18.91
C ASP A 131 3.38 -12.22 -17.43
N TRP A 132 2.34 -11.41 -17.17
CA TRP A 132 1.82 -11.21 -15.84
C TRP A 132 1.28 -12.52 -15.27
N GLN A 133 1.92 -13.00 -14.21
CA GLN A 133 1.44 -14.12 -13.43
C GLN A 133 0.34 -13.63 -12.50
N LYS A 134 -0.91 -13.98 -12.82
CA LYS A 134 -2.08 -13.58 -12.04
C LYS A 134 -2.17 -14.37 -10.73
N GLY A 135 -2.49 -13.70 -9.63
CA GLY A 135 -2.77 -14.35 -8.36
C GLY A 135 -1.53 -14.93 -7.68
N THR A 136 -0.38 -14.29 -7.84
CA THR A 136 0.89 -14.69 -7.21
C THR A 136 0.88 -14.53 -5.69
N PHE A 137 -0.03 -13.68 -5.20
CA PHE A 137 -0.44 -13.63 -3.80
C PHE A 137 -1.93 -13.28 -3.73
N LYS A 138 -2.68 -14.04 -2.92
CA LYS A 138 -4.12 -13.94 -2.73
C LYS A 138 -4.42 -14.18 -1.26
N GLY A 139 -4.25 -13.14 -0.46
CA GLY A 139 -4.16 -13.28 1.00
C GLY A 139 -5.04 -12.32 1.77
N TYR A 140 -5.28 -12.71 3.01
CA TYR A 140 -5.91 -11.86 4.00
C TYR A 140 -4.93 -10.79 4.47
N HIS A 141 -5.49 -9.63 4.77
CA HIS A 141 -4.82 -8.48 5.31
C HIS A 141 -5.41 -8.17 6.68
N PHE A 142 -4.55 -8.01 7.68
CA PHE A 142 -4.94 -7.59 9.01
C PHE A 142 -4.02 -6.47 9.46
N GLY A 143 -4.55 -5.25 9.59
CA GLY A 143 -3.72 -4.08 9.87
C GLY A 143 -4.44 -2.98 10.63
N LEU A 144 -3.65 -2.11 11.24
CA LEU A 144 -4.13 -0.91 11.93
C LEU A 144 -3.53 0.31 11.22
N ALA A 145 -4.38 1.30 10.97
CA ALA A 145 -3.98 2.60 10.44
C ALA A 145 -4.07 3.64 11.55
N PHE A 146 -2.99 4.37 11.74
CA PHE A 146 -2.90 5.49 12.67
C PHE A 146 -2.94 6.78 11.85
N PRO A 147 -3.82 7.74 12.19
CA PRO A 147 -3.86 9.01 11.51
C PRO A 147 -2.56 9.77 11.75
N LEU A 148 -1.97 10.29 10.68
CA LEU A 148 -0.89 11.28 10.76
C LEU A 148 -1.54 12.66 10.98
N ILE A 149 -0.91 13.49 11.81
CA ILE A 149 -1.37 14.82 12.23
C ILE A 149 -1.97 15.59 11.03
N GLY A 150 -3.24 15.99 11.13
CA GLY A 150 -3.96 16.79 10.15
C GLY A 150 -5.47 16.69 10.31
N ASN A 151 -6.21 17.66 9.76
CA ASN A 151 -7.62 17.91 10.11
C ASN A 151 -8.61 16.89 9.51
N HIS A 152 -8.23 16.06 8.53
CA HIS A 152 -9.15 15.12 7.87
C HIS A 152 -9.57 13.92 8.73
N PHE A 153 -8.84 13.63 9.82
CA PHE A 153 -9.24 12.63 10.82
C PHE A 153 -9.81 13.26 12.10
N GLN A 154 -9.98 14.58 12.13
CA GLN A 154 -10.74 15.23 13.19
C GLN A 154 -12.23 15.21 12.81
N PRO A 155 -13.11 14.79 13.75
CA PRO A 155 -14.55 14.85 13.55
C PRO A 155 -15.03 16.29 13.31
#